data_AF-A0A151K1P8-F1
#
_entry.id   AF-A0A151K1P8-F1
#
_cell.length_a   1.000
_cell.length_b   1.000
_cell.length_c   1.000
_cell.angle_alpha   90.00
_cell.angle_beta   90.00
_cell.angle_gamma   90.00
#
_symmetry.space_group_name_H-M   'P 1'
#
loop_
_entity.id
_entity.type
_entity.pdbx_description
1 polymer ?
#
loop_
_entity_poly.entity_id
_entity_poly.type
_entity_poly.pdbx_seq_one_letter_code
_entity_poly.pdbx_strand_id
1 'polypeptide(L)'
;MLPYDSALREFVTVQSNISNIDTIWCEVRDLKTSSNEQSYKEIGQFALDVLVLPHSSADCERIFSKINHIKTSSRNKFLSNTVQGLLAAAECISDVGCINFQPSDKMLSYMTADNIYGAKKTDINDSKKNLDKENEIFEEECDIIFD
;
A
#
# COMPACT_ATOMS: atom_id res chain seq x y z
N MET A 1 22.73 39.83 -7.09
CA MET A 1 21.67 39.03 -7.76
C MET A 1 22.34 37.73 -8.18
N LEU A 2 22.12 36.65 -7.43
CA LEU A 2 22.91 35.42 -7.56
C LEU A 2 22.43 34.58 -8.77
N PRO A 3 23.34 34.04 -9.59
CA PRO A 3 23.05 33.33 -10.84
C PRO A 3 22.47 31.90 -10.67
N TYR A 4 22.15 31.50 -9.44
CA TYR A 4 21.61 30.16 -9.13
C TYR A 4 20.10 30.01 -9.41
N ASP A 5 19.36 31.12 -9.51
CA ASP A 5 17.90 31.14 -9.67
C ASP A 5 17.48 30.74 -11.11
N SER A 6 18.31 31.05 -12.12
CA SER A 6 17.96 30.76 -13.52
C SER A 6 18.03 29.26 -13.86
N ALA A 7 19.01 28.53 -13.34
CA ALA A 7 19.17 27.10 -13.61
C ALA A 7 18.05 26.26 -12.97
N LEU A 8 17.60 26.65 -11.77
CA LEU A 8 16.47 26.00 -11.09
C LEU A 8 15.14 26.31 -11.77
N ARG A 9 14.96 27.54 -12.27
CA ARG A 9 13.78 27.90 -13.07
C ARG A 9 13.74 27.14 -14.39
N GLU A 10 14.87 26.98 -15.07
CA GLU A 10 14.93 26.23 -16.33
C GLU A 10 14.64 24.74 -16.11
N PHE A 11 15.13 24.14 -15.02
CA PHE A 11 14.79 22.76 -14.62
C PHE A 11 13.29 22.57 -14.35
N VAL A 12 12.66 23.51 -13.62
CA VAL A 12 11.23 23.45 -13.31
C VAL A 12 10.36 23.67 -14.55
N THR A 13 10.81 24.49 -15.50
CA THR A 13 10.00 24.83 -16.69
C THR A 13 10.05 23.73 -17.76
N VAL A 14 11.09 22.89 -17.80
CA VAL A 14 11.20 21.76 -18.76
C VAL A 14 10.33 20.56 -18.37
N GLN A 15 9.92 20.43 -17.11
CA GLN A 15 9.12 19.31 -16.56
C GLN A 15 7.59 19.54 -16.66
N SER A 16 7.09 20.18 -17.72
CA SER A 16 5.64 20.25 -18.00
C SER A 16 5.13 19.05 -18.84
N ASN A 17 6.02 18.17 -19.28
CA ASN A 17 5.66 16.86 -19.81
C ASN A 17 5.64 15.88 -18.64
N ILE A 18 4.44 15.50 -18.22
CA ILE A 18 4.12 14.66 -17.06
C ILE A 18 5.02 13.41 -17.03
N SER A 19 6.13 13.54 -16.30
CA SER A 19 6.91 12.44 -15.77
C SER A 19 6.46 12.28 -14.32
N ASN A 20 6.28 11.05 -13.83
CA ASN A 20 5.88 10.82 -12.44
C ASN A 20 6.83 11.58 -11.51
N ILE A 21 6.29 12.28 -10.51
CA ILE A 21 7.06 13.09 -9.55
C ILE A 21 8.19 12.27 -8.91
N ASP A 22 7.92 10.99 -8.63
CA ASP A 22 8.91 10.05 -8.09
C ASP A 22 10.11 9.85 -9.01
N THR A 23 9.87 9.82 -10.33
CA THR A 23 10.92 9.69 -11.34
C THR A 23 11.82 10.93 -11.35
N ILE A 24 11.21 12.12 -11.22
CA ILE A 24 11.95 13.38 -11.15
C ILE A 24 12.86 13.40 -9.92
N TRP A 25 12.35 13.03 -8.75
CA TRP A 25 13.17 13.03 -7.52
C TRP A 25 14.22 11.91 -7.50
N CYS A 26 13.96 10.77 -8.15
CA CYS A 26 14.98 9.76 -8.41
C CYS A 26 16.11 10.31 -9.28
N GLU A 27 15.78 11.01 -10.38
CA GLU A 27 16.78 11.65 -11.23
C GLU A 27 17.57 12.70 -10.45
N VAL A 28 16.90 13.58 -9.70
CA VAL A 28 17.56 14.62 -8.88
C VAL A 28 18.51 14.03 -7.85
N ARG A 29 18.15 12.92 -7.20
CA ARG A 29 19.04 12.21 -6.28
C ARG A 29 20.29 11.68 -6.99
N ASP A 30 20.13 11.19 -8.21
CA ASP A 30 21.18 10.54 -8.98
C ASP A 30 21.99 11.51 -9.86
N LEU A 31 21.59 12.78 -9.93
CA LEU A 31 22.34 13.85 -10.60
C LEU A 31 23.74 13.99 -9.99
N LYS A 32 24.74 13.91 -10.87
CA LYS A 32 26.15 14.11 -10.55
C LYS A 32 26.63 15.42 -11.13
N THR A 33 27.35 16.18 -10.32
CA THR A 33 28.06 17.39 -10.77
C THR A 33 29.29 16.98 -11.61
N SER A 34 29.89 17.92 -12.34
CA SER A 34 31.12 17.73 -13.13
C SER A 34 32.29 17.10 -12.34
N SER A 35 32.25 17.18 -11.00
CA SER A 35 33.20 16.55 -10.07
C SER A 35 32.84 15.10 -9.67
N ASN A 36 31.81 14.51 -10.29
CA ASN A 36 31.25 13.17 -9.98
C ASN A 36 30.70 13.03 -8.54
N GLU A 37 30.44 14.14 -7.86
CA GLU A 37 29.78 14.20 -6.55
C GLU A 37 28.25 14.32 -6.71
N GLN A 38 27.49 13.59 -5.89
CA GLN A 38 26.03 13.66 -5.86
C GLN A 38 25.58 14.81 -4.94
N SER A 39 25.62 16.04 -5.46
CA SER A 39 25.34 17.26 -4.68
C SER A 39 23.91 17.34 -4.14
N TYR A 40 22.97 16.56 -4.70
CA TYR A 40 21.54 16.60 -4.36
C TYR A 40 21.01 15.28 -3.77
N LYS A 41 21.90 14.39 -3.34
CA LYS A 41 21.50 13.08 -2.80
C LYS A 41 20.57 13.19 -1.60
N GLU A 42 20.90 14.08 -0.66
CA GLU A 42 20.16 14.23 0.60
C GLU A 42 18.76 14.79 0.36
N ILE A 43 18.63 15.81 -0.49
CA ILE A 43 17.35 16.42 -0.82
C ILE A 43 16.48 15.50 -1.67
N GLY A 44 17.08 14.78 -2.62
CA GLY A 44 16.37 13.79 -3.43
C GLY A 44 15.85 12.63 -2.58
N GLN A 45 16.65 12.14 -1.63
CA GLN A 45 16.20 11.11 -0.69
C GLN A 45 15.07 11.63 0.22
N PHE A 46 15.23 12.82 0.79
CA PHE A 46 14.20 13.42 1.64
C PHE A 46 12.86 13.60 0.90
N ALA A 47 12.90 14.07 -0.35
CA ALA A 47 11.69 14.22 -1.16
C ALA A 47 11.01 12.87 -1.43
N LEU A 48 11.79 11.83 -1.76
CA LEU A 48 11.24 10.47 -1.93
C LEU A 48 10.64 9.94 -0.63
N ASP A 49 11.28 10.16 0.51
CA ASP A 49 10.77 9.73 1.82
C ASP A 49 9.44 10.42 2.16
N VAL A 50 9.29 11.71 1.81
CA VAL A 50 8.04 12.45 1.97
C VAL A 50 6.94 11.95 1.02
N LEU A 51 7.29 11.55 -0.21
CA LEU A 51 6.32 11.04 -1.20
C LEU A 51 5.75 9.66 -0.83
N VAL A 52 6.47 8.88 -0.02
CA VAL A 52 5.99 7.60 0.51
C VAL A 52 4.96 7.80 1.62
N LEU A 53 4.90 8.98 2.23
CA LEU A 53 3.89 9.27 3.25
C LEU A 53 2.51 9.33 2.58
N PRO A 54 1.52 8.58 3.09
CA PRO A 54 0.16 8.68 2.59
C PRO A 54 -0.34 10.12 2.82
N HIS A 55 -0.46 10.88 1.73
CA HIS A 55 -0.71 12.31 1.77
C HIS A 55 -2.16 12.65 2.18
N SER A 56 -3.06 11.67 2.28
CA SER A 56 -4.47 11.95 2.53
C SER A 56 -5.20 10.83 3.28
N SER A 57 -6.07 11.23 4.22
CA SER A 57 -7.08 10.36 4.82
C SER A 57 -8.01 9.73 3.77
N ALA A 58 -8.14 10.34 2.58
CA ALA A 58 -8.96 9.83 1.49
C ALA A 58 -8.48 8.45 0.97
N ASP A 59 -7.19 8.14 1.08
CA ASP A 59 -6.69 6.82 0.69
C ASP A 59 -7.12 5.75 1.71
N CYS A 60 -7.09 6.08 3.01
CA CYS A 60 -7.64 5.24 4.05
C CYS A 60 -9.16 5.04 3.86
N GLU A 61 -9.91 6.12 3.58
CA GLU A 61 -11.35 6.04 3.28
C GLU A 61 -11.65 5.16 2.06
N ARG A 62 -10.80 5.21 1.02
CA ARG A 62 -10.92 4.32 -0.13
C ARG A 62 -10.73 2.85 0.26
N ILE A 63 -9.76 2.54 1.12
CA ILE A 63 -9.58 1.18 1.65
C ILE A 63 -10.78 0.76 2.51
N PHE A 64 -11.28 1.63 3.39
CA PHE A 64 -12.49 1.36 4.19
C PHE A 64 -13.71 1.11 3.31
N SER A 65 -13.87 1.86 2.22
CA SER A 65 -14.92 1.63 1.22
C SER A 65 -14.80 0.25 0.57
N LYS A 66 -13.58 -0.15 0.15
CA LYS A 66 -13.32 -1.51 -0.36
C LYS A 66 -13.65 -2.58 0.68
N ILE A 67 -13.29 -2.36 1.95
CA ILE A 67 -13.62 -3.27 3.05
C ILE A 67 -15.13 -3.37 3.25
N ASN A 68 -15.88 -2.27 3.13
CA ASN A 68 -17.35 -2.28 3.22
C ASN A 68 -18.00 -3.08 2.07
N HIS A 69 -17.40 -3.11 0.88
CA HIS A 69 -17.84 -4.00 -0.20
C HIS A 69 -17.54 -5.48 0.10
N ILE A 70 -16.46 -5.78 0.82
CA ILE A 70 -16.14 -7.14 1.27
C ILE A 70 -17.07 -7.57 2.42
N LYS A 71 -17.19 -6.74 3.46
CA LYS A 71 -18.05 -6.94 4.63
C LYS A 71 -19.44 -6.36 4.37
N THR A 72 -20.32 -7.16 3.77
CA THR A 72 -21.71 -6.76 3.61
C THR A 72 -22.52 -7.10 4.87
N SER A 73 -23.70 -6.49 5.05
CA SER A 73 -24.56 -6.76 6.21
C SER A 73 -24.91 -8.25 6.38
N SER A 74 -24.99 -9.02 5.29
CA SER A 74 -25.21 -10.47 5.33
C SER A 74 -23.93 -11.30 5.49
N ARG A 75 -22.75 -10.72 5.23
CA ARG A 75 -21.45 -11.41 5.18
C ARG A 75 -20.39 -10.57 5.90
N ASN A 76 -20.54 -10.42 7.22
CA ASN A 76 -19.71 -9.55 8.06
C ASN A 76 -18.71 -10.31 8.96
N LYS A 77 -18.86 -11.62 9.13
CA LYS A 77 -17.99 -12.47 9.96
C LYS A 77 -16.78 -12.98 9.19
N PHE A 78 -15.80 -12.12 8.97
CA PHE A 78 -14.49 -12.51 8.44
C PHE A 78 -13.42 -12.36 9.52
N LEU A 79 -12.48 -13.29 9.55
CA LEU A 79 -11.23 -13.12 10.28
C LEU A 79 -10.39 -12.02 9.60
N SER A 80 -9.64 -11.24 10.38
CA SER A 80 -8.80 -10.14 9.88
C SER A 80 -7.85 -10.58 8.76
N ASN A 81 -7.24 -11.77 8.90
CA ASN A 81 -6.36 -12.37 7.89
C ASN A 81 -7.08 -12.64 6.55
N THR A 82 -8.37 -12.95 6.60
CA THR A 82 -9.20 -13.27 5.43
C THR A 82 -9.57 -11.98 4.71
N VAL A 83 -9.94 -10.93 5.44
CA VAL A 83 -10.19 -9.60 4.87
C VAL A 83 -8.93 -9.06 4.18
N GLN A 84 -7.77 -9.18 4.83
CA GLN A 84 -6.49 -8.79 4.25
C GLN A 84 -6.18 -9.55 2.95
N GLY A 85 -6.40 -10.88 2.95
CA GLY A 85 -6.21 -11.70 1.76
C GLY A 85 -7.15 -11.33 0.61
N LEU A 86 -8.42 -11.05 0.91
CA LEU A 86 -9.41 -10.58 -0.08
C LEU A 86 -9.05 -9.20 -0.65
N LEU A 87 -8.61 -8.27 0.19
CA LEU A 87 -8.17 -6.95 -0.24
C LEU A 87 -6.96 -7.04 -1.17
N ALA A 88 -5.94 -7.82 -0.79
CA ALA A 88 -4.76 -8.04 -1.59
C ALA A 88 -5.07 -8.74 -2.93
N ALA A 89 -5.98 -9.72 -2.93
CA ALA A 89 -6.42 -10.38 -4.15
C ALA A 89 -7.17 -9.43 -5.09
N ALA A 90 -8.04 -8.56 -4.54
CA ALA A 90 -8.77 -7.57 -5.32
C ALA A 90 -7.82 -6.56 -6.00
N GLU A 91 -6.80 -6.11 -5.28
CA GLU A 91 -5.77 -5.20 -5.83
C GLU A 91 -4.90 -5.89 -6.87
N CYS A 92 -4.54 -7.16 -6.66
CA CYS A 92 -3.75 -7.92 -7.63
C CYS A 92 -4.46 -8.07 -8.98
N ILE A 93 -5.80 -8.05 -8.99
CA ILE A 93 -6.62 -8.20 -10.18
C ILE A 93 -7.04 -6.83 -10.76
N SER A 94 -6.97 -5.73 -10.00
CA SER A 94 -7.55 -4.44 -10.44
C SER A 94 -6.90 -3.88 -11.71
N ASP A 95 -5.60 -4.06 -11.88
CA ASP A 95 -4.84 -3.50 -13.02
C ASP A 95 -4.98 -4.33 -14.30
N VAL A 96 -5.11 -5.66 -14.15
CA VAL A 96 -5.14 -6.62 -15.26
C VAL A 96 -6.58 -6.93 -15.67
N GLY A 97 -7.51 -6.80 -14.73
CA GLY A 97 -8.93 -7.17 -14.86
C GLY A 97 -9.16 -8.68 -14.74
N CYS A 98 -10.40 -9.06 -14.43
CA CYS A 98 -10.78 -10.45 -14.15
C CYS A 98 -10.56 -11.42 -15.32
N ILE A 99 -10.58 -10.92 -16.56
CA ILE A 99 -10.50 -11.74 -17.77
C ILE A 99 -9.05 -12.05 -18.14
N ASN A 100 -8.14 -11.09 -17.95
CA ASN A 100 -6.75 -11.24 -18.37
C ASN A 100 -5.84 -11.70 -17.22
N PHE A 101 -6.39 -11.87 -16.02
CA PHE A 101 -5.62 -12.33 -14.87
C PHE A 101 -5.10 -13.75 -15.11
N GLN A 102 -3.77 -13.88 -15.14
CA GLN A 102 -3.08 -15.16 -15.22
C GLN A 102 -2.37 -15.42 -13.88
N PRO A 103 -2.82 -16.41 -13.09
CA PRO A 103 -2.17 -16.74 -11.84
C PRO A 103 -0.75 -17.28 -12.08
N SER A 104 0.19 -16.88 -11.24
CA SER A 104 1.55 -17.44 -11.27
C SER A 104 1.55 -18.91 -10.83
N ASP A 105 2.56 -19.67 -11.27
CA ASP A 105 2.76 -21.08 -10.85
C ASP A 105 2.79 -21.22 -9.33
N LYS A 106 3.34 -20.21 -8.65
CA LYS A 106 3.35 -20.14 -7.18
C LYS A 106 1.94 -20.06 -6.61
N MET A 107 1.06 -19.22 -7.16
CA MET A 107 -0.35 -19.14 -6.72
C MET A 107 -1.08 -20.47 -6.93
N LEU A 108 -0.84 -21.13 -8.06
CA LEU A 108 -1.42 -22.44 -8.36
C LEU A 108 -0.93 -23.52 -7.39
N SER A 109 0.34 -23.49 -6.98
CA SER A 109 0.89 -24.45 -6.01
C SER A 109 0.22 -24.39 -4.63
N TYR A 110 -0.35 -23.24 -4.25
CA TYR A 110 -1.11 -23.10 -3.01
C TYR A 110 -2.52 -23.68 -3.09
N MET A 111 -3.07 -23.85 -4.30
CA MET A 111 -4.42 -24.37 -4.53
C MET A 111 -4.45 -25.92 -4.63
N THR A 112 -3.65 -26.58 -3.80
CA THR A 112 -3.56 -28.04 -3.72
C THR A 112 -4.47 -28.59 -2.61
N ALA A 113 -4.98 -29.81 -2.79
CA ALA A 113 -5.90 -30.43 -1.83
C ALA A 113 -5.30 -30.53 -0.42
N ASP A 114 -4.00 -30.79 -0.32
CA ASP A 114 -3.28 -30.84 0.96
C ASP A 114 -3.20 -29.47 1.65
N ASN A 115 -3.12 -28.37 0.90
CA ASN A 115 -3.09 -27.02 1.49
C ASN A 115 -4.49 -26.51 1.86
N ILE A 116 -5.52 -26.84 1.07
CA ILE A 116 -6.90 -26.37 1.29
C ILE A 116 -7.61 -27.22 2.34
N TYR A 117 -7.41 -28.55 2.30
CA TYR A 117 -8.13 -29.51 3.12
C TYR A 117 -7.22 -30.30 4.07
N GLY A 118 -5.90 -30.12 4.02
CA GLY A 118 -4.99 -30.78 4.94
C GLY A 118 -5.30 -30.39 6.38
N ALA A 119 -5.42 -31.39 7.24
CA ALA A 119 -5.68 -31.19 8.66
C ALA A 119 -4.52 -30.39 9.28
N LYS A 120 -4.77 -29.13 9.63
CA LYS A 120 -3.84 -28.35 10.45
C LYS A 120 -3.82 -28.97 11.84
N LYS A 121 -2.68 -29.52 12.25
CA LYS A 121 -2.40 -29.75 13.67
C LYS A 121 -2.25 -28.38 14.32
N THR A 122 -3.32 -27.87 14.94
CA THR A 122 -3.26 -26.61 15.70
C THR A 122 -2.98 -26.91 17.17
N ASP A 123 -1.86 -26.38 17.68
CA ASP A 123 -1.71 -26.11 19.10
C ASP A 123 -2.72 -25.02 19.49
N ILE A 124 -3.67 -25.38 20.35
CA ILE A 124 -4.93 -24.66 20.66
C ILE A 124 -4.72 -23.31 21.37
N ASN A 125 -3.49 -22.92 21.69
CA ASN A 125 -3.22 -21.88 22.69
C ASN A 125 -3.05 -20.44 22.15
N ASP A 126 -2.73 -20.24 20.86
CA ASP A 126 -2.44 -18.89 20.32
C ASP A 126 -3.65 -18.16 19.72
N SER A 127 -4.69 -18.89 19.28
CA SER A 127 -5.84 -18.27 18.61
C SER A 127 -6.85 -17.60 19.56
N LYS A 128 -6.93 -18.03 20.83
CA LYS A 128 -7.87 -17.44 21.81
C LYS A 128 -7.45 -16.04 22.25
N LYS A 129 -6.16 -15.80 22.47
CA LYS A 129 -5.64 -14.50 22.95
C LYS A 129 -5.80 -13.34 21.97
N ASN A 130 -5.90 -13.60 20.67
CA ASN A 130 -6.06 -12.55 19.66
C ASN A 130 -7.54 -12.21 19.39
N LEU A 131 -8.44 -13.20 19.46
CA LEU A 131 -9.88 -12.96 19.29
C LEU A 131 -10.45 -12.07 20.39
N ASP A 132 -10.01 -12.27 21.63
CA ASP A 132 -10.53 -11.51 22.78
C ASP A 132 -10.08 -10.03 22.71
N LYS A 133 -8.89 -9.75 22.18
CA LYS A 133 -8.36 -8.38 22.04
C LYS A 133 -8.95 -7.61 20.87
N GLU A 134 -9.17 -8.25 19.72
CA GLU A 134 -9.79 -7.60 18.56
C GLU A 134 -11.25 -7.23 18.81
N ASN A 135 -11.98 -8.03 19.62
CA ASN A 135 -13.37 -7.71 20.00
C ASN A 135 -13.45 -6.56 21.01
N GLU A 136 -12.50 -6.45 21.94
CA GLU A 136 -12.45 -5.34 22.92
C GLU A 136 -12.19 -3.99 22.23
N ILE A 137 -11.29 -3.95 21.24
CA ILE A 137 -10.97 -2.73 20.48
C ILE A 137 -12.16 -2.29 19.61
N PHE A 138 -12.92 -3.24 19.05
CA PHE A 138 -14.05 -2.92 18.17
C PHE A 138 -15.29 -2.43 18.95
N GLU A 139 -15.46 -2.85 20.21
CA GLU A 139 -16.53 -2.33 21.07
C GLU A 139 -16.24 -0.91 21.57
N GLU A 140 -14.99 -0.60 21.94
CA GLU A 140 -14.60 0.77 22.35
C GLU A 140 -14.72 1.80 21.22
N GLU A 141 -14.46 1.42 19.96
CA GLU A 141 -14.54 2.34 18.82
C GLU A 141 -15.98 2.63 18.37
N CYS A 142 -16.92 1.72 18.65
CA CYS A 142 -18.34 1.92 18.35
C CYS A 142 -19.02 2.94 19.29
N ASP A 143 -18.57 3.05 20.55
CA ASP A 143 -19.12 4.01 21.52
C ASP A 143 -18.64 5.45 21.26
N ILE A 144 -17.51 5.64 20.58
CA ILE A 144 -16.97 6.98 20.25
C ILE A 144 -17.65 7.61 19.02
N ILE A 145 -18.35 6.81 18.21
CA ILE A 145 -18.98 7.27 16.94
C ILE A 145 -20.44 7.73 17.13
N PHE A 146 -21.05 7.50 18.30
CA PHE A 146 -22.47 7.81 18.54
C PHE A 146 -22.79 8.78 19.70
N ASP A 147 -21.81 9.52 20.21
CA ASP A 147 -22.02 10.70 21.08
C ASP A 147 -21.58 12.02 20.40
#